data_AF-A0A8H6V2V2-F1
#
_entry.id   AF-A0A8H6V2V2-F1
#
_cell.length_a   1.000
_cell.length_b   1.000
_cell.length_c   1.000
_cell.angle_alpha   90.00
_cell.angle_beta   90.00
_cell.angle_gamma   90.00
#
_symmetry.space_group_name_H-M   'P 1'
#
loop_
_entity.id
_entity.type
_entity.pdbx_description
1 polymer ?
#
loop_
_entity_poly.entity_id
_entity_poly.type
_entity_poly.pdbx_seq_one_letter_code
_entity_poly.pdbx_strand_id
1 'polypeptide(L)' 'MSSQSQPKNIRPLKRYITTHDVSGKAIFSSDLSEEMPVTTIPDGADFSLAYTSSHFPAKLNNEDDIPDLGRRARCTAP' A
#
# COMPACT_ATOMS: atom_id res chain seq x y z
N MET A 1 5.39 30.20 -14.89
CA MET A 1 4.06 29.57 -14.97
C MET A 1 3.97 28.53 -13.86
N SER A 2 3.35 28.87 -12.74
CA SER A 2 3.24 27.99 -11.58
C SER A 2 1.95 27.19 -11.72
N SER A 3 2.02 25.89 -12.01
CA SER A 3 0.82 25.04 -12.03
C SER A 3 0.44 24.69 -10.60
N GLN A 4 -0.57 25.35 -10.05
CA GLN A 4 -1.20 24.89 -8.82
C GLN A 4 -1.95 23.59 -9.10
N SER A 5 -1.57 22.52 -8.39
CA SER A 5 -2.30 21.25 -8.40
C SER A 5 -3.73 21.51 -7.92
N GLN A 6 -4.72 21.32 -8.78
CA GLN A 6 -6.12 21.37 -8.37
C GLN A 6 -6.39 20.27 -7.34
N PRO A 7 -7.05 20.57 -6.21
CA PRO A 7 -7.34 19.56 -5.21
C PRO A 7 -8.25 18.49 -5.80
N LYS A 8 -7.83 17.22 -5.69
CA LYS A 8 -8.58 16.10 -6.28
C LYS A 8 -9.87 15.87 -5.53
N ASN A 9 -10.98 15.83 -6.27
CA ASN A 9 -12.29 15.49 -5.72
C ASN A 9 -12.56 13.98 -5.80
N ILE A 10 -11.63 13.18 -5.29
CA ILE A 10 -11.80 11.72 -5.16
C ILE A 10 -11.56 11.32 -3.71
N ARG A 11 -12.27 10.29 -3.25
CA ARG A 11 -12.11 9.80 -1.88
C ARG A 11 -10.72 9.15 -1.71
N PRO A 12 -10.11 9.28 -0.52
CA PRO A 12 -8.86 8.58 -0.22
C PRO A 12 -8.98 7.06 -0.44
N LEU A 13 -7.94 6.45 -1.00
CA LEU A 13 -7.89 5.01 -1.17
C LEU A 13 -7.65 4.32 0.18
N LYS A 14 -8.39 3.24 0.41
CA LYS A 14 -8.24 2.35 1.57
C LYS A 14 -7.78 0.97 1.12
N ARG A 15 -6.88 0.35 1.89
CA ARG A 15 -6.37 -1.01 1.68
C ARG A 15 -6.71 -1.89 2.88
N TYR A 16 -7.33 -3.03 2.60
CA TYR A 16 -7.62 -4.08 3.58
C TYR A 16 -6.85 -5.34 3.19
N ILE A 17 -6.02 -5.85 4.09
CA ILE A 17 -5.20 -7.05 3.86
C ILE A 17 -5.76 -8.17 4.71
N THR A 18 -5.97 -9.35 4.12
CA THR A 18 -6.40 -10.55 4.85
C THR A 18 -5.19 -11.43 5.15
N THR A 19 -5.12 -11.99 6.37
CA THR A 19 -4.16 -13.03 6.77
C THR A 19 -4.87 -14.13 7.57
N HIS A 20 -4.13 -15.06 8.19
CA HIS A 20 -4.66 -16.09 9.06
C HIS A 20 -4.13 -15.92 10.49
N ASP A 21 -4.97 -16.13 11.50
CA ASP A 21 -4.53 -16.20 12.88
C ASP A 21 -3.80 -17.53 13.20
N VAL A 22 -3.33 -17.68 14.44
CA VAL A 22 -2.65 -18.92 14.90
C VAL A 22 -3.51 -20.18 14.83
N SER A 23 -4.84 -20.04 14.70
CA SER A 23 -5.77 -21.16 14.51
C SER A 23 -6.05 -21.44 13.03
N GLY A 24 -5.41 -20.72 12.12
CA GLY A 24 -5.63 -20.81 10.67
C GLY A 24 -6.90 -20.11 10.20
N LYS A 25 -7.52 -19.25 11.01
CA LYS A 25 -8.74 -18.53 10.63
C LYS A 25 -8.40 -17.27 9.86
N ALA A 26 -9.07 -17.03 8.74
CA ALA A 26 -8.94 -15.79 7.98
C ALA A 26 -9.40 -14.56 8.80
N ILE A 27 -8.53 -13.55 8.89
CA ILE A 27 -8.72 -12.29 9.62
C ILE A 27 -8.18 -11.10 8.79
N PHE A 28 -8.50 -9.87 9.19
CA PHE A 28 -7.84 -8.68 8.65
C PHE A 28 -6.54 -8.38 9.40
N SER A 29 -5.45 -8.15 8.67
CA SER A 29 -4.20 -7.64 9.25
C SER A 29 -4.31 -6.13 9.48
N SER A 30 -3.80 -5.68 10.62
CA SER A 30 -3.66 -4.27 11.01
C SER A 30 -2.21 -3.79 10.98
N ASP A 31 -1.29 -4.57 10.39
CA ASP A 31 0.15 -4.28 10.38
C ASP A 31 0.51 -3.05 9.53
N LEU A 32 -0.32 -2.74 8.55
CA LEU A 32 -0.22 -1.56 7.70
C LEU A 32 -1.47 -0.71 7.87
N SER A 33 -1.28 0.62 7.81
CA SER A 33 -2.41 1.56 7.76
C SER A 33 -3.34 1.21 6.60
N GLU A 34 -4.65 1.27 6.87
CA GLU A 34 -5.67 1.17 5.84
C GLU A 34 -5.59 2.34 4.87
N GLU A 35 -5.17 3.53 5.34
CA GLU A 35 -4.94 4.67 4.47
C GLU A 35 -3.71 4.47 3.61
N MET A 36 -3.89 4.58 2.30
CA MET A 36 -2.80 4.41 1.35
C MET A 36 -2.02 5.72 1.18
N PRO A 37 -0.67 5.67 1.25
CA PRO A 37 0.14 6.83 0.92
C PRO A 37 -0.05 7.20 -0.55
N VAL A 38 -0.16 8.50 -0.80
CA VAL A 38 -0.31 9.07 -2.14
C VAL A 38 0.98 9.80 -2.48
N THR A 39 1.54 9.51 -3.66
CA THR A 39 2.74 10.15 -4.18
C THR A 39 2.41 10.81 -5.51
N THR A 40 2.65 12.11 -5.61
CA THR A 40 2.57 12.82 -6.90
C THR A 40 3.86 12.59 -7.68
N ILE A 41 3.78 11.98 -8.85
CA ILE A 41 4.92 11.77 -9.74
C ILE A 41 5.22 13.05 -10.56
N PRO A 42 6.42 13.21 -11.16
CA PRO A 42 6.82 14.46 -11.81
C PRO A 42 5.90 14.97 -12.93
N ASP A 43 5.10 14.10 -13.54
CA ASP A 43 4.10 14.46 -14.56
C ASP A 43 2.76 14.94 -14.00
N GLY A 44 2.64 15.01 -12.66
CA GLY A 44 1.46 15.50 -11.94
C GLY A 44 0.40 14.46 -11.65
N ALA A 45 0.57 13.19 -12.04
CA ALA A 45 -0.32 12.13 -11.61
C ALA A 45 -0.08 11.77 -10.14
N ASP A 46 -1.15 11.41 -9.43
CA ASP A 46 -0.99 10.82 -8.10
C ASP A 46 -1.05 9.31 -8.23
N PHE A 47 -0.14 8.65 -7.52
CA PHE A 47 0.02 7.22 -7.50
C PHE A 47 0.03 6.69 -6.07
N SER A 48 -0.57 5.53 -5.89
CA SER A 48 -0.51 4.78 -4.64
C SER A 48 -0.26 3.31 -4.92
N LEU A 49 0.74 2.73 -4.28
CA LEU A 49 1.08 1.32 -4.41
C LEU A 49 0.19 0.46 -3.50
N ALA A 50 -0.76 -0.27 -4.08
CA ALA A 50 -1.69 -1.11 -3.33
C ALA A 50 -1.01 -2.37 -2.77
N TYR A 51 -0.41 -3.18 -3.65
CA TYR A 51 0.18 -4.46 -3.28
C TYR A 51 1.26 -4.88 -4.28
N THR A 52 2.29 -5.57 -3.82
CA THR A 52 3.41 -6.08 -4.65
C THR A 52 4.11 -7.21 -3.90
N SER A 53 4.66 -8.17 -4.64
CA SER A 53 5.56 -9.21 -4.12
C SER A 53 6.93 -9.10 -4.79
N SER A 54 8.00 -9.44 -4.07
CA SER A 54 9.36 -9.49 -4.60
C SER A 54 9.69 -10.74 -5.41
N HIS A 55 8.86 -11.77 -5.34
CA HIS A 55 9.06 -13.03 -6.04
C HIS A 55 7.74 -13.68 -6.46
N PHE A 56 7.87 -14.66 -7.36
CA PHE A 56 6.77 -15.48 -7.85
C PHE A 56 7.17 -16.97 -7.82
N PRO A 57 6.34 -17.87 -7.27
CA PRO A 57 5.04 -17.64 -6.62
C PRO A 57 5.19 -16.82 -5.32
N ALA A 58 4.19 -15.99 -4.98
CA ALA A 58 4.22 -15.21 -3.75
C ALA A 58 4.14 -16.10 -2.49
N LYS A 59 4.79 -15.69 -1.41
CA LYS A 59 4.78 -16.37 -0.11
C LYS A 59 3.86 -15.58 0.80
N LEU A 60 2.66 -16.12 1.02
CA LEU A 60 1.61 -15.50 1.85
C LEU A 60 1.51 -16.16 3.24
N ASN A 61 2.37 -17.14 3.51
CA ASN A 61 2.41 -17.82 4.80
C ASN A 61 3.14 -16.93 5.81
N ASN A 62 2.68 -16.96 7.06
CA ASN A 62 3.30 -16.24 8.18
C ASN A 62 3.53 -14.74 7.88
N GLU A 63 2.66 -14.15 7.07
CA GLU A 63 2.71 -12.72 6.75
C GLU A 63 4.03 -12.29 6.07
N ASP A 64 4.79 -13.21 5.47
CA ASP A 64 6.14 -12.94 4.92
C ASP A 64 6.16 -11.80 3.88
N ASP A 65 5.05 -11.60 3.16
CA ASP A 65 4.86 -10.57 2.15
C ASP A 65 4.56 -9.17 2.74
N ILE A 66 3.92 -9.09 3.91
CA ILE A 66 3.40 -7.83 4.47
C ILE A 66 4.54 -6.87 4.85
N PRO A 67 5.66 -7.29 5.47
CA PRO A 67 6.81 -6.43 5.71
C PRO A 67 7.49 -5.93 4.43
N ASP A 68 7.57 -6.75 3.38
CA ASP A 68 8.13 -6.36 2.08
C ASP A 68 7.23 -5.31 1.40
N LEU A 69 5.92 -5.55 1.38
CA LEU A 69 4.94 -4.57 0.94
C LEU A 69 5.07 -3.26 1.73
N GLY A 70 5.16 -3.34 3.05
CA GLY A 70 5.31 -2.17 3.92
C GLY A 70 6.55 -1.34 3.56
N ARG A 71 7.69 -1.98 3.26
CA ARG A 71 8.90 -1.30 2.81
C ARG A 71 8.71 -0.60 1.47
N ARG A 72 8.03 -1.24 0.53
CA ARG A 72 7.81 -0.71 -0.84
C ARG A 72 6.73 0.36 -0.91
N ALA A 73 5.71 0.26 -0.06
CA ALA A 73 4.62 1.22 0.02
C ALA A 73 5.02 2.50 0.79
N ARG A 74 6.08 2.44 1.62
CA ARG A 74 6.65 3.63 2.26
C ARG A 74 7.48 4.42 1.25
N CYS A 75 6.90 5.49 0.71
CA CYS A 75 7.67 6.53 0.03
C CYS A 75 8.19 7.53 1.07
N THR A 76 9.41 7.33 1.58
CA THR A 76 10.22 8.45 2.09
C THR A 76 10.78 9.18 0.88
N ALA A 77 10.27 10.39 0.62
CA ALA A 77 10.96 11.32 -0.27
C ALA A 77 12.35 11.62 0.31
N PRO A 78 13.42 11.65 -0.51
CA PRO A 78 14.73 12.15 -0.07
C PRO A 78 14.67 13.65 0.27
#